data_AF-A0A933CIA7-F1
#
_entry.id   AF-A0A933CIA7-F1
#
_cell.length_a   1.000
_cell.length_b   1.000
_cell.length_c   1.000
_cell.angle_alpha   90.00
_cell.angle_beta   90.00
_cell.angle_gamma   90.00
#
_symmetry.space_group_name_H-M   'P 1'
#
loop_
_entity.id
_entity.type
_entity.pdbx_description
1 polymer ?
#
loop_
_entity_poly.entity_id
_entity_poly.type
_entity_poly.pdbx_seq_one_letter_code
_entity_poly.pdbx_strand_id
1 'polypeptide(L)'
;MKIMVVMGEYPEEEGERRRQAVLRCASEGTDIGFDTVRATFFRRSNSQANALSVAPLVAEVAQRAETHGFNAVVPFGTLDVGVELARNLVRIPVVGAGQSVLHLGAQLSDRLGVISYEEKSIPFMRKNMRAWGVYDSVVGIRAINIPLPESTKQRTAMRERFLEVARRLIDEADAEIIVPMGVTMVPVQYSPAEFAAELGVPVLDALATSIQTAEMMVRMGVTHSPRTYPRIG
;
A
#
# COMPACT_ATOMS: atom_id res chain seq x y z
N MET A 1 9.47 -6.41 -18.32
CA MET A 1 8.05 -5.98 -18.25
C MET A 1 7.98 -4.56 -17.75
N LYS A 2 6.90 -3.83 -18.00
CA LYS A 2 6.72 -2.43 -17.59
C LYS A 2 5.60 -2.31 -16.56
N ILE A 3 5.87 -1.73 -15.39
CA ILE A 3 4.86 -1.49 -14.35
C ILE A 3 4.70 0.00 -14.14
N MET A 4 3.46 0.48 -14.21
CA MET A 4 3.13 1.88 -13.92
C MET A 4 2.85 2.03 -12.43
N VAL A 5 3.58 2.92 -11.77
CA VAL A 5 3.30 3.29 -10.38
C VAL A 5 2.63 4.66 -10.33
N VAL A 6 1.43 4.70 -9.75
CA VAL A 6 0.61 5.93 -9.68
C VAL A 6 0.82 6.62 -8.35
N MET A 7 1.55 7.74 -8.36
CA MET A 7 1.91 8.49 -7.17
C MET A 7 0.98 9.69 -6.93
N GLY A 8 0.87 10.12 -5.68
CA GLY A 8 0.33 11.44 -5.35
C GLY A 8 1.36 12.55 -5.50
N GLU A 9 0.94 13.79 -5.28
CA GLU A 9 1.86 14.93 -5.27
C GLU A 9 2.65 14.98 -3.95
N TYR A 10 3.97 15.09 -4.07
CA TYR A 10 4.90 15.26 -2.95
C TYR A 10 5.80 16.47 -3.20
N PRO A 11 6.35 17.09 -2.15
CA PRO A 11 7.56 17.91 -2.29
C PRO A 11 8.64 17.14 -3.04
N GLU A 12 9.48 17.82 -3.83
CA GLU A 12 10.44 17.18 -4.75
C GLU A 12 11.31 16.12 -4.07
N GLU A 13 11.97 16.48 -2.96
CA GLU A 13 12.82 15.55 -2.19
C GLU A 13 12.05 14.32 -1.67
N GLU A 14 10.82 14.54 -1.21
CA GLU A 14 9.93 13.48 -0.72
C GLU A 14 9.44 12.58 -1.87
N GLY A 15 9.21 13.16 -3.05
CA GLY A 15 8.86 12.43 -4.26
C GLY A 15 10.00 11.54 -4.71
N GLU A 16 11.22 12.06 -4.76
CA GLU A 16 12.41 11.30 -5.17
C GLU A 16 12.70 10.14 -4.20
N ARG A 17 12.64 10.40 -2.89
CA ARG A 17 12.82 9.33 -1.87
C ARG A 17 11.85 8.17 -2.07
N ARG A 18 10.60 8.45 -2.43
CA ARG A 18 9.56 7.43 -2.68
C ARG A 18 9.77 6.69 -4.00
N ARG A 19 10.17 7.40 -5.07
CA ARG A 19 10.54 6.78 -6.34
C ARG A 19 11.70 5.79 -6.13
N GLN A 20 12.73 6.21 -5.40
CA GLN A 20 13.85 5.34 -5.05
C GLN A 20 13.43 4.12 -4.22
N ALA A 21 12.48 4.29 -3.28
CA ALA A 21 11.95 3.16 -2.52
C ALA A 21 11.25 2.13 -3.43
N VAL A 22 10.44 2.59 -4.38
CA VAL A 22 9.76 1.73 -5.35
C VAL A 22 10.76 1.05 -6.30
N LEU A 23 11.75 1.78 -6.80
CA LEU A 23 12.76 1.24 -7.74
C LEU A 23 13.55 0.08 -7.12
N ARG A 24 13.83 0.13 -5.82
CA ARG A 24 14.51 -0.98 -5.10
C ARG A 24 13.66 -2.26 -4.98
N CYS A 25 12.36 -2.18 -5.24
CA CYS A 25 11.46 -3.34 -5.16
C CYS A 25 11.40 -4.13 -6.47
N ALA A 26 11.78 -3.54 -7.60
CA ALA A 26 11.66 -4.16 -8.91
C ALA A 26 12.67 -5.29 -9.11
N SER A 27 12.23 -6.41 -9.69
CA SER A 27 13.12 -7.48 -10.13
C SER A 27 13.91 -7.07 -11.38
N GLU A 28 14.99 -7.80 -11.66
CA GLU A 28 15.72 -7.65 -12.92
C GLU A 28 14.77 -7.85 -14.13
N GLY A 29 14.88 -6.96 -15.11
CA GLY A 29 14.01 -6.96 -16.29
C GLY A 29 12.62 -6.33 -16.06
N THR A 30 12.37 -5.72 -14.89
CA THR A 30 11.17 -4.91 -14.63
C THR A 30 11.50 -3.42 -14.70
N ASP A 31 10.91 -2.73 -15.67
CA ASP A 31 10.98 -1.28 -15.81
C ASP A 31 9.82 -0.63 -15.05
N ILE A 32 10.15 0.24 -14.09
CA ILE A 32 9.14 1.02 -13.36
C ILE A 32 8.95 2.38 -14.05
N GLY A 33 7.75 2.61 -14.54
CA GLY A 33 7.27 3.94 -14.93
C GLY A 33 6.51 4.60 -13.79
N PHE A 34 6.39 5.91 -13.84
CA PHE A 34 5.66 6.67 -12.84
C PHE A 34 4.77 7.71 -13.49
N ASP A 35 3.56 7.85 -12.96
CA ASP A 35 2.66 8.97 -13.25
C ASP A 35 2.18 9.56 -11.93
N THR A 36 1.81 10.84 -11.93
CA THR A 36 1.42 11.58 -10.74
C THR A 36 0.00 12.08 -10.90
N VAL A 37 -0.85 11.73 -9.93
CA VAL A 37 -2.19 12.31 -9.79
C VAL A 37 -2.14 13.46 -8.81
N ARG A 38 -3.04 14.44 -8.97
CA ARG A 38 -3.28 15.51 -8.01
C ARG A 38 -3.98 14.99 -6.75
N ALA A 39 -3.39 13.97 -6.13
CA ALA A 39 -3.83 13.39 -4.89
C ALA A 39 -3.21 14.16 -3.73
N THR A 40 -4.03 14.33 -2.70
CA THR A 40 -3.67 15.21 -1.60
C THR A 40 -3.37 14.46 -0.31
N PHE A 41 -3.23 13.13 -0.27
CA PHE A 41 -3.01 12.39 0.99
C PHE A 41 -1.78 12.83 1.79
N PHE A 42 -0.76 13.36 1.13
CA PHE A 42 0.39 13.95 1.82
C PHE A 42 0.12 15.37 2.34
N ARG A 43 -0.91 16.05 1.82
CA ARG A 43 -1.33 17.41 2.20
C ARG A 43 -2.66 17.46 2.97
N ARG A 44 -3.42 16.37 2.97
CA ARG A 44 -4.74 16.14 3.54
C ARG A 44 -4.75 14.79 4.24
N SER A 45 -5.65 14.64 5.20
CA SER A 45 -5.85 13.39 5.94
C SER A 45 -6.05 12.14 5.06
N ASN A 46 -5.58 10.99 5.56
CA ASN A 46 -5.99 9.66 5.08
C ASN A 46 -7.46 9.41 5.43
N SER A 47 -8.38 9.81 4.55
CA SER A 47 -9.82 9.68 4.76
C SER A 47 -10.52 9.04 3.57
N GLN A 48 -11.69 8.44 3.83
CA GLN A 48 -12.55 7.88 2.80
C GLN A 48 -12.97 8.93 1.76
N ALA A 49 -13.27 10.17 2.20
CA ALA A 49 -13.63 11.25 1.30
C ALA A 49 -12.50 11.59 0.31
N ASN A 50 -11.26 11.63 0.80
CA ASN A 50 -10.11 11.88 -0.06
C ASN A 50 -9.89 10.72 -1.05
N ALA A 51 -10.01 9.47 -0.59
CA ALA A 51 -9.96 8.27 -1.44
C ALA A 51 -10.98 8.31 -2.58
N LEU A 52 -12.23 8.64 -2.28
CA LEU A 52 -13.27 8.75 -3.31
C LEU A 52 -12.99 9.88 -4.30
N SER A 53 -12.45 11.01 -3.85
CA SER A 53 -12.12 12.13 -4.74
C SER A 53 -10.95 11.87 -5.68
N VAL A 54 -10.02 10.97 -5.30
CA VAL A 54 -8.80 10.67 -6.06
C VAL A 54 -8.98 9.45 -6.96
N ALA A 55 -9.91 8.54 -6.64
CA ALA A 55 -10.11 7.29 -7.35
C ALA A 55 -10.24 7.44 -8.89
N PRO A 56 -11.00 8.40 -9.44
CA PRO A 56 -11.10 8.59 -10.89
C PRO A 56 -9.75 8.91 -11.55
N LEU A 57 -8.92 9.74 -10.91
CA LEU A 57 -7.62 10.14 -11.43
C LEU A 57 -6.67 8.94 -11.56
N VAL A 58 -6.69 8.03 -10.57
CA VAL A 58 -5.90 6.79 -10.61
C VAL A 58 -6.37 5.89 -11.76
N ALA A 59 -7.68 5.81 -11.98
CA ALA A 59 -8.26 4.99 -13.05
C ALA A 59 -7.92 5.55 -14.45
N GLU A 60 -7.92 6.87 -14.62
CA GLU A 60 -7.45 7.53 -15.84
C GLU A 60 -5.98 7.21 -16.15
N VAL A 61 -5.12 7.26 -15.13
CA VAL A 61 -3.70 6.86 -15.27
C VAL A 61 -3.61 5.39 -15.70
N ALA A 62 -4.41 4.51 -15.11
CA ALA A 62 -4.40 3.09 -15.47
C ALA A 62 -4.76 2.87 -16.95
N GLN A 63 -5.78 3.55 -17.46
CA GLN A 63 -6.14 3.50 -18.89
C GLN A 63 -5.02 4.01 -19.81
N ARG A 64 -4.37 5.13 -19.44
CA ARG A 64 -3.21 5.64 -20.19
C ARG A 64 -2.05 4.65 -20.15
N ALA A 65 -1.79 4.05 -19.00
CA ALA A 65 -0.73 3.05 -18.85
C ALA A 65 -0.97 1.84 -19.76
N GLU A 66 -2.19 1.29 -19.80
CA GLU A 66 -2.54 0.22 -20.72
C GLU A 66 -2.34 0.64 -22.18
N THR A 67 -2.82 1.83 -22.56
CA THR A 67 -2.66 2.37 -23.92
C THR A 67 -1.18 2.56 -24.30
N HIS A 68 -0.33 2.91 -23.34
CA HIS A 68 1.11 3.08 -23.54
C HIS A 68 1.91 1.77 -23.40
N GLY A 69 1.23 0.61 -23.33
CA GLY A 69 1.88 -0.70 -23.33
C GLY A 69 2.53 -1.08 -22.01
N PHE A 70 2.08 -0.50 -20.89
CA PHE A 70 2.42 -1.04 -19.57
C PHE A 70 1.76 -2.39 -19.34
N ASN A 71 2.42 -3.26 -18.60
CA ASN A 71 1.95 -4.60 -18.31
C ASN A 71 1.15 -4.70 -17.01
N ALA A 72 1.31 -3.75 -16.08
CA ALA A 72 0.54 -3.67 -14.84
C ALA A 72 0.53 -2.25 -14.26
N VAL A 73 -0.36 -2.00 -13.30
CA VAL A 73 -0.50 -0.74 -12.58
C VAL A 73 -0.51 -0.98 -11.07
N VAL A 74 0.24 -0.18 -10.33
CA VAL A 74 0.30 -0.21 -8.86
C VAL A 74 0.09 1.19 -8.30
N PRO A 75 -1.08 1.50 -7.72
CA PRO A 75 -1.25 2.75 -6.99
C PRO A 75 -0.35 2.82 -5.75
N PHE A 76 0.33 3.95 -5.58
CA PHE A 76 1.24 4.16 -4.46
C PHE A 76 0.46 4.43 -3.17
N GLY A 77 0.43 3.43 -2.28
CA GLY A 77 -0.15 3.55 -0.94
C GLY A 77 -1.02 2.34 -0.57
N THR A 78 -1.22 2.14 0.73
CA THR A 78 -1.89 0.95 1.29
C THR A 78 -3.41 1.08 1.41
N LEU A 79 -3.99 2.19 0.97
CA LEU A 79 -5.45 2.39 0.99
C LEU A 79 -6.11 1.96 -0.33
N ASP A 80 -5.33 1.49 -1.30
CA ASP A 80 -5.77 0.95 -2.60
C ASP A 80 -6.74 1.88 -3.34
N VAL A 81 -6.43 3.17 -3.28
CA VAL A 81 -7.27 4.23 -3.83
C VAL A 81 -7.39 4.04 -5.35
N GLY A 82 -8.63 3.96 -5.83
CA GLY A 82 -8.93 3.83 -7.26
C GLY A 82 -8.66 2.44 -7.84
N VAL A 83 -8.17 1.47 -7.06
CA VAL A 83 -7.87 0.11 -7.55
C VAL A 83 -9.12 -0.55 -8.14
N GLU A 84 -10.21 -0.65 -7.36
CA GLU A 84 -11.45 -1.27 -7.83
C GLU A 84 -12.03 -0.59 -9.07
N LEU A 85 -11.94 0.74 -9.15
CA LEU A 85 -12.39 1.48 -10.32
C LEU A 85 -11.50 1.17 -11.53
N ALA A 86 -10.18 1.23 -11.39
CA ALA A 86 -9.25 0.93 -12.46
C ALA A 86 -9.39 -0.52 -12.98
N ARG A 87 -9.65 -1.50 -12.09
CA ARG A 87 -9.90 -2.91 -12.47
C ARG A 87 -11.09 -3.07 -13.43
N ASN A 88 -12.08 -2.18 -13.37
CA ASN A 88 -13.20 -2.18 -14.33
C ASN A 88 -12.80 -1.64 -15.71
N LEU A 89 -11.84 -0.71 -15.77
CA LEU A 89 -11.53 0.07 -16.96
C LEU A 89 -10.40 -0.50 -17.81
N VAL A 90 -9.52 -1.34 -17.24
CA VAL A 90 -8.37 -1.93 -17.97
C VAL A 90 -8.40 -3.46 -17.96
N ARG A 91 -7.51 -4.10 -18.73
CA ARG A 91 -7.29 -5.55 -18.77
C ARG A 91 -5.89 -5.98 -18.36
N ILE A 92 -4.99 -5.05 -18.10
CA ILE A 92 -3.74 -5.32 -17.37
C ILE A 92 -3.99 -5.44 -15.86
N PRO A 93 -3.16 -6.19 -15.10
CA PRO A 93 -3.26 -6.24 -13.65
C PRO A 93 -3.16 -4.87 -12.99
N VAL A 94 -4.16 -4.52 -12.20
CA VAL A 94 -4.12 -3.43 -11.21
C VAL A 94 -3.99 -3.99 -9.80
N VAL A 95 -2.86 -3.73 -9.15
CA VAL A 95 -2.49 -4.32 -7.85
C VAL A 95 -2.50 -3.26 -6.76
N GLY A 96 -3.33 -3.46 -5.74
CA GLY A 96 -3.37 -2.62 -4.55
C GLY A 96 -2.35 -3.09 -3.51
N ALA A 97 -1.56 -2.17 -2.96
CA ALA A 97 -0.51 -2.52 -2.00
C ALA A 97 -1.06 -2.98 -0.66
N GLY A 98 -2.17 -2.39 -0.19
CA GLY A 98 -2.84 -2.75 1.05
C GLY A 98 -3.42 -4.16 1.00
N GLN A 99 -4.22 -4.45 -0.02
CA GLN A 99 -4.77 -5.79 -0.23
C GLN A 99 -3.66 -6.83 -0.37
N SER A 100 -2.61 -6.54 -1.15
CA SER A 100 -1.52 -7.50 -1.39
C SER A 100 -0.74 -7.82 -0.11
N VAL A 101 -0.35 -6.80 0.67
CA VAL A 101 0.44 -7.01 1.90
C VAL A 101 -0.34 -7.74 2.99
N LEU A 102 -1.65 -7.47 3.09
CA LEU A 102 -2.50 -8.16 4.06
C LEU A 102 -2.71 -9.63 3.68
N HIS A 103 -2.94 -9.93 2.41
CA HIS A 103 -3.07 -11.34 1.98
C HIS A 103 -1.75 -12.09 2.10
N LEU A 104 -0.61 -11.47 1.81
CA LEU A 104 0.69 -12.10 2.09
C LEU A 104 0.85 -12.36 3.60
N GLY A 105 0.48 -11.40 4.44
CA GLY A 105 0.47 -11.60 5.89
C GLY A 105 -0.38 -12.80 6.30
N ALA A 106 -1.61 -12.90 5.78
CA ALA A 106 -2.52 -14.01 6.07
C ALA A 106 -2.04 -15.36 5.51
N GLN A 107 -1.11 -15.38 4.54
CA GLN A 107 -0.43 -16.60 4.11
C GLN A 107 0.71 -17.02 5.04
N LEU A 108 1.28 -16.07 5.80
CA LEU A 108 2.47 -16.26 6.63
C LEU A 108 2.15 -16.42 8.12
N SER A 109 0.98 -15.97 8.56
CA SER A 109 0.58 -15.98 9.97
C SER A 109 -0.94 -15.99 10.12
N ASP A 110 -1.43 -16.50 11.24
CA ASP A 110 -2.85 -16.47 11.58
C ASP A 110 -3.26 -15.12 12.18
N ARG A 111 -2.31 -14.37 12.76
CA ARG A 111 -2.57 -13.19 13.60
C ARG A 111 -1.80 -11.94 13.17
N LEU A 112 -2.47 -11.07 12.41
CA LEU A 112 -1.92 -9.82 11.88
C LEU A 112 -2.14 -8.64 12.83
N GLY A 113 -1.05 -7.98 13.22
CA GLY A 113 -1.07 -6.67 13.88
C GLY A 113 -0.92 -5.55 12.86
N VAL A 114 -1.90 -4.64 12.77
CA VAL A 114 -1.91 -3.56 11.78
C VAL A 114 -1.60 -2.21 12.42
N ILE A 115 -0.69 -1.46 11.80
CA ILE A 115 -0.30 -0.11 12.25
C ILE A 115 -0.72 0.94 11.24
N SER A 116 -1.38 2.00 11.70
CA SER A 116 -1.81 3.16 10.90
C SER A 116 -1.16 4.47 11.39
N TYR A 117 -1.28 5.54 10.60
CA TYR A 117 -0.83 6.88 11.01
C TYR A 117 -1.72 7.50 12.09
N GLU A 118 -3.04 7.49 11.85
CA GLU A 118 -4.01 8.26 12.63
C GLU A 118 -5.27 7.42 12.88
N GLU A 119 -5.83 7.49 14.08
CA GLU A 119 -7.02 6.73 14.47
C GLU A 119 -8.23 6.96 13.55
N LYS A 120 -8.43 8.20 13.08
CA LYS A 120 -9.53 8.56 12.17
C LYS A 120 -9.54 7.79 10.85
N SER A 121 -8.41 7.20 10.45
CA SER A 121 -8.30 6.38 9.24
C SER A 121 -8.72 4.92 9.46
N ILE A 122 -8.71 4.44 10.72
CA ILE A 122 -9.00 3.05 11.07
C ILE A 122 -10.40 2.61 10.64
N PRO A 123 -11.49 3.38 10.84
CA PRO A 123 -12.82 2.97 10.36
C PRO A 123 -12.86 2.68 8.85
N PHE A 124 -12.13 3.46 8.05
CA PHE A 124 -12.02 3.26 6.61
C PHE A 124 -11.19 2.01 6.28
N MET A 125 -10.05 1.82 6.95
CA MET A 125 -9.24 0.60 6.79
C MET A 125 -10.02 -0.67 7.12
N ARG A 126 -10.81 -0.68 8.20
CA ARG A 126 -11.66 -1.84 8.56
C ARG A 126 -12.68 -2.18 7.47
N LYS A 127 -13.31 -1.16 6.87
CA LYS A 127 -14.24 -1.38 5.74
C LYS A 127 -13.54 -2.04 4.56
N ASN A 128 -12.35 -1.53 4.20
CA ASN A 128 -11.55 -2.08 3.11
C ASN A 128 -11.13 -3.53 3.39
N MET A 129 -10.56 -3.80 4.56
CA MET A 129 -10.13 -5.16 4.96
C MET A 129 -11.28 -6.18 4.92
N ARG A 130 -12.49 -5.77 5.32
CA ARG A 130 -13.68 -6.63 5.22
C ARG A 130 -14.08 -6.87 3.77
N ALA A 131 -14.07 -5.83 2.94
CA ALA A 131 -14.34 -5.96 1.51
C ALA A 131 -13.30 -6.87 0.80
N TRP A 132 -12.06 -6.88 1.29
CA TRP A 132 -10.99 -7.76 0.79
C TRP A 132 -11.02 -9.16 1.38
N GLY A 133 -11.88 -9.46 2.36
CA GLY A 133 -11.99 -10.77 2.98
C GLY A 133 -10.77 -11.18 3.82
N VAL A 134 -10.01 -10.23 4.36
CA VAL A 134 -8.79 -10.47 5.15
C VAL A 134 -8.90 -9.97 6.59
N TYR A 135 -10.03 -9.35 6.95
CA TYR A 135 -10.22 -8.76 8.27
C TYR A 135 -10.16 -9.78 9.42
N ASP A 136 -10.55 -11.02 9.17
CA ASP A 136 -10.64 -12.06 10.20
C ASP A 136 -9.25 -12.48 10.72
N SER A 137 -8.19 -12.30 9.92
CA SER A 137 -6.80 -12.52 10.35
C SER A 137 -6.23 -11.33 11.14
N VAL A 138 -6.95 -10.20 11.27
CA VAL A 138 -6.44 -8.99 11.94
C VAL A 138 -6.81 -8.97 13.42
N VAL A 139 -5.82 -9.19 14.29
CA VAL A 139 -6.02 -9.24 15.75
C VAL A 139 -6.05 -7.86 16.41
N GLY A 140 -5.49 -6.85 15.75
CA GLY A 140 -5.51 -5.50 16.26
C GLY A 140 -5.11 -4.47 15.21
N ILE A 141 -5.70 -3.28 15.34
CA ILE A 141 -5.29 -2.09 14.59
C ILE A 141 -4.94 -1.00 15.61
N ARG A 142 -3.76 -0.39 15.49
CA ARG A 142 -3.31 0.73 16.33
C ARG A 142 -2.74 1.85 15.46
N ALA A 143 -2.89 3.09 15.92
CA ALA A 143 -2.31 4.24 15.26
C ALA A 143 -1.08 4.73 16.02
N ILE A 144 -0.06 5.20 15.30
CA ILE A 144 1.08 5.91 15.92
C ILE A 144 0.74 7.36 16.30
N ASN A 145 -0.43 7.85 15.88
CA ASN A 145 -0.95 9.19 16.13
C ASN A 145 -0.02 10.33 15.69
N ILE A 146 0.64 10.13 14.54
CA ILE A 146 1.43 11.15 13.85
C ILE A 146 0.82 11.38 12.47
N PRO A 147 0.33 12.59 12.16
CA PRO A 147 -0.19 12.91 10.84
C PRO A 147 0.86 12.66 9.75
N LEU A 148 0.43 12.04 8.65
CA LEU A 148 1.31 11.76 7.50
C LEU A 148 2.12 12.99 7.01
N PRO A 149 1.54 14.21 6.91
CA PRO A 149 2.30 15.40 6.48
C PRO A 149 3.48 15.76 7.41
N GLU A 150 3.42 15.35 8.68
CA GLU A 150 4.42 15.67 9.70
C GLU A 150 5.41 14.52 9.95
N SER A 151 5.07 13.32 9.47
CA SER A 151 5.81 12.08 9.73
C SER A 151 7.31 12.15 9.41
N THR A 152 7.69 12.75 8.28
CA THR A 152 9.10 12.94 7.89
C THR A 152 9.84 13.84 8.89
N LYS A 153 9.22 14.92 9.36
CA LYS A 153 9.85 15.84 10.33
C LYS A 153 9.94 15.22 11.72
N GLN A 154 9.01 14.33 12.04
CA GLN A 154 8.95 13.61 13.30
C GLN A 154 9.54 12.19 13.20
N ARG A 155 10.56 12.00 12.34
CA ARG A 155 11.08 10.66 11.99
C ARG A 155 11.41 9.81 13.22
N THR A 156 12.14 10.35 14.20
CA THR A 156 12.49 9.64 15.44
C THR A 156 11.26 9.28 16.28
N ALA A 157 10.37 10.26 16.52
CA ALA A 157 9.14 10.02 17.27
C ALA A 157 8.23 8.98 16.58
N MET A 158 8.16 9.01 15.24
CA MET A 158 7.45 8.02 14.44
C MET A 158 7.98 6.61 14.67
N ARG A 159 9.31 6.45 14.75
CA ARG A 159 9.94 5.15 15.05
C ARG A 159 9.61 4.67 16.45
N GLU A 160 9.75 5.53 17.45
CA GLU A 160 9.46 5.20 18.86
C GLU A 160 8.00 4.79 19.02
N ARG A 161 7.07 5.56 18.45
CA ARG A 161 5.64 5.24 18.46
C ARG A 161 5.33 3.97 17.70
N PHE A 162 5.97 3.73 16.55
CA PHE A 162 5.79 2.49 15.80
C PHE A 162 6.17 1.27 16.65
N LEU A 163 7.34 1.29 17.30
CA LEU A 163 7.80 0.21 18.17
C LEU A 163 6.90 0.03 19.38
N GLU A 164 6.45 1.13 20.01
CA GLU A 164 5.51 1.10 21.14
C GLU A 164 4.22 0.39 20.74
N VAL A 165 3.56 0.82 19.66
CA VAL A 165 2.29 0.22 19.25
C VAL A 165 2.45 -1.19 18.70
N ALA A 166 3.58 -1.50 18.05
CA ALA A 166 3.89 -2.85 17.57
C ALA A 166 4.06 -3.82 18.74
N ARG A 167 4.83 -3.46 19.77
CA ARG A 167 4.98 -4.27 20.99
C ARG A 167 3.64 -4.52 21.65
N ARG A 168 2.78 -3.51 21.74
CA ARG A 168 1.43 -3.70 22.29
C ARG A 168 0.57 -4.64 21.45
N LEU A 169 0.68 -4.60 20.12
CA LEU A 169 -0.02 -5.57 19.26
C LEU A 169 0.49 -7.00 19.48
N ILE A 170 1.80 -7.17 19.68
CA ILE A 170 2.42 -8.46 19.96
C ILE A 170 2.01 -8.96 21.34
N ASP A 171 2.21 -8.16 22.37
CA ASP A 171 2.06 -8.57 23.77
C ASP A 171 0.59 -8.64 24.24
N GLU A 172 -0.28 -7.76 23.74
CA GLU A 172 -1.69 -7.66 24.19
C GLU A 172 -2.67 -8.38 23.26
N ALA A 173 -2.32 -8.59 21.99
CA ALA A 173 -3.22 -9.16 20.97
C ALA A 173 -2.64 -10.38 20.25
N ASP A 174 -1.46 -10.88 20.68
CA ASP A 174 -0.68 -11.95 20.07
C ASP A 174 -0.52 -11.77 18.54
N ALA A 175 -0.12 -10.58 18.10
CA ALA A 175 0.25 -10.37 16.71
C ALA A 175 1.55 -11.14 16.39
N GLU A 176 1.48 -12.01 15.38
CA GLU A 176 2.60 -12.84 14.89
C GLU A 176 3.37 -12.15 13.75
N ILE A 177 2.73 -11.20 13.09
CA ILE A 177 3.31 -10.35 12.04
C ILE A 177 2.78 -8.92 12.18
N ILE A 178 3.63 -7.94 11.87
CA ILE A 178 3.24 -6.53 11.82
C ILE A 178 3.09 -6.07 10.37
N VAL A 179 1.94 -5.47 10.07
CA VAL A 179 1.59 -4.90 8.77
C VAL A 179 1.49 -3.37 8.88
N PRO A 180 2.50 -2.62 8.39
CA PRO A 180 2.43 -1.16 8.31
C PRO A 180 1.47 -0.73 7.20
N MET A 181 0.31 -0.19 7.54
CA MET A 181 -0.61 0.46 6.60
C MET A 181 -0.17 1.89 6.33
N GLY A 182 1.07 2.04 5.85
CA GLY A 182 1.66 3.34 5.57
C GLY A 182 3.09 3.29 5.04
N VAL A 183 3.23 3.36 3.71
CA VAL A 183 4.52 3.25 3.01
C VAL A 183 5.57 4.29 3.42
N THR A 184 5.17 5.49 3.88
CA THR A 184 6.12 6.49 4.39
C THR A 184 6.86 6.00 5.64
N MET A 185 6.17 5.35 6.60
CA MET A 185 6.81 4.73 7.77
C MET A 185 7.74 3.61 7.32
N VAL A 186 7.18 2.63 6.60
CA VAL A 186 7.86 1.43 6.14
C VAL A 186 7.37 1.11 4.72
N PRO A 187 8.23 1.03 3.69
CA PRO A 187 9.70 0.98 3.78
C PRO A 187 10.43 2.30 3.47
N VAL A 188 9.73 3.43 3.29
CA VAL A 188 10.37 4.66 2.75
C VAL A 188 11.33 5.31 3.76
N GLN A 189 10.95 5.44 5.03
CA GLN A 189 11.76 6.09 6.06
C GLN A 189 12.61 5.09 6.87
N TYR A 190 12.11 3.88 7.00
CA TYR A 190 12.68 2.81 7.79
C TYR A 190 12.50 1.47 7.08
N SER A 191 13.49 0.59 7.23
CA SER A 191 13.44 -0.74 6.63
C SER A 191 12.49 -1.65 7.40
N PRO A 192 11.74 -2.56 6.76
CA PRO A 192 11.04 -3.62 7.50
C PRO A 192 11.99 -4.45 8.38
N ALA A 193 13.22 -4.70 7.91
CA ALA A 193 14.19 -5.54 8.61
C ALA A 193 14.67 -4.94 9.93
N GLU A 194 14.79 -3.61 10.00
CA GLU A 194 15.22 -2.94 11.24
C GLU A 194 14.17 -3.11 12.35
N PHE A 195 12.88 -2.99 12.00
CA PHE A 195 11.80 -3.16 12.95
C PHE A 195 11.62 -4.62 13.33
N ALA A 196 11.75 -5.54 12.37
CA ALA A 196 11.67 -6.96 12.64
C ALA A 196 12.76 -7.42 13.64
N ALA A 197 13.99 -6.90 13.50
CA ALA A 197 15.08 -7.21 14.43
C ALA A 197 14.79 -6.75 15.86
N GLU A 198 14.09 -5.63 16.04
CA GLU A 198 13.74 -5.12 17.38
C GLU A 198 12.46 -5.73 17.98
N LEU A 199 11.55 -6.19 17.14
CA LEU A 199 10.25 -6.71 17.56
C LEU A 199 10.23 -8.23 17.72
N GLY A 200 11.19 -8.94 17.12
CA GLY A 200 11.24 -10.41 17.16
C GLY A 200 10.18 -11.10 16.29
N VAL A 201 9.38 -10.34 15.55
CA VAL A 201 8.38 -10.82 14.58
C VAL A 201 8.58 -10.15 13.23
N PRO A 202 8.17 -10.77 12.10
CA PRO A 202 8.32 -10.14 10.80
C PRO A 202 7.48 -8.86 10.66
N VAL A 203 8.03 -7.89 9.92
CA VAL A 203 7.37 -6.64 9.56
C VAL A 203 7.29 -6.60 8.04
N LEU A 204 6.08 -6.43 7.49
CA LEU A 204 5.88 -6.52 6.05
C LEU A 204 6.17 -5.22 5.31
N ASP A 205 6.65 -5.37 4.07
CA ASP A 205 6.87 -4.28 3.13
C ASP A 205 5.76 -4.27 2.07
N ALA A 206 4.88 -3.27 2.14
CA ALA A 206 3.78 -3.17 1.19
C ALA A 206 4.22 -2.77 -0.23
N LEU A 207 5.31 -2.04 -0.40
CA LEU A 207 5.81 -1.66 -1.72
C LEU A 207 6.39 -2.88 -2.43
N ALA A 208 7.31 -3.59 -1.76
CA ALA A 208 7.85 -4.84 -2.27
C ALA A 208 6.72 -5.85 -2.54
N THR A 209 5.83 -6.09 -1.59
CA THR A 209 4.73 -7.05 -1.82
C THR A 209 3.89 -6.69 -3.04
N SER A 210 3.56 -5.41 -3.25
CA SER A 210 2.74 -4.96 -4.38
C SER A 210 3.44 -5.11 -5.75
N ILE A 211 4.73 -4.76 -5.83
CA ILE A 211 5.49 -4.86 -7.09
C ILE A 211 5.68 -6.33 -7.45
N GLN A 212 6.11 -7.16 -6.51
CA GLN A 212 6.31 -8.59 -6.74
C GLN A 212 4.99 -9.31 -7.09
N THR A 213 3.86 -8.89 -6.51
CA THR A 213 2.53 -9.41 -6.86
C THR A 213 2.16 -9.04 -8.30
N ALA A 214 2.40 -7.78 -8.72
CA ALA A 214 2.18 -7.35 -10.09
C ALA A 214 3.06 -8.13 -11.09
N GLU A 215 4.34 -8.29 -10.78
CA GLU A 215 5.23 -9.09 -11.62
C GLU A 215 4.80 -10.56 -11.72
N MET A 216 4.38 -11.16 -10.61
CA MET A 216 3.86 -12.52 -10.58
C MET A 216 2.66 -12.67 -11.50
N MET A 217 1.68 -11.77 -11.39
CA MET A 217 0.49 -11.78 -12.26
C MET A 217 0.86 -11.66 -13.74
N VAL A 218 1.79 -10.75 -14.08
CA VAL A 218 2.28 -10.58 -15.45
C VAL A 218 3.00 -11.83 -15.96
N ARG A 219 3.92 -12.42 -15.16
CA ARG A 219 4.63 -13.65 -15.54
C ARG A 219 3.70 -14.83 -15.76
N MET A 220 2.64 -14.94 -14.96
CA MET A 220 1.64 -16.00 -15.08
C MET A 220 0.60 -15.74 -16.19
N GLY A 221 0.59 -14.54 -16.79
CA GLY A 221 -0.39 -14.17 -17.79
C GLY A 221 -1.82 -14.07 -17.25
N VAL A 222 -1.98 -13.74 -15.96
CA VAL A 222 -3.29 -13.65 -15.29
C VAL A 222 -3.64 -12.20 -14.95
N THR A 223 -4.93 -11.90 -14.95
CA THR A 223 -5.47 -10.56 -14.67
C THR A 223 -6.89 -10.65 -14.08
N HIS A 224 -7.50 -9.51 -13.86
CA HIS A 224 -8.82 -9.35 -13.25
C HIS A 224 -9.93 -9.99 -14.07
N SER A 225 -10.76 -10.81 -13.41
CA SER A 225 -11.88 -11.51 -14.04
C SER A 225 -12.92 -10.53 -14.59
N PRO A 226 -13.34 -10.63 -15.87
CA PRO A 226 -14.38 -9.78 -16.43
C PRO A 226 -15.77 -10.06 -15.83
N ARG A 227 -15.95 -11.19 -15.12
CA ARG A 227 -17.20 -11.48 -14.41
C ARG A 227 -17.33 -10.67 -13.12
N THR A 228 -16.20 -10.36 -12.48
CA THR A 228 -16.13 -9.47 -11.32
C THR A 228 -16.04 -8.01 -11.75
N TYR A 229 -15.28 -7.74 -12.81
CA TYR A 229 -14.99 -6.40 -13.34
C TYR A 229 -15.42 -6.30 -14.82
N PRO A 230 -16.74 -6.23 -15.08
CA PRO A 230 -17.28 -6.16 -16.44
C PRO A 230 -16.84 -4.88 -17.13
N ARG A 231 -16.66 -4.93 -18.46
CA ARG A 231 -16.52 -3.69 -19.24
C ARG A 231 -17.86 -2.98 -19.25
N ILE A 232 -17.84 -1.71 -18.85
CA ILE A 232 -18.94 -0.80 -19.13
C ILE A 232 -18.68 -0.30 -20.56
N GLY A 233 -19.48 -0.79 -21.51
CA GLY A 233 -19.44 -0.36 -22.91
C GLY A 233 -20.09 0.99 -23.12
#